data_AF-A0A4Y2AEX2-F1
#
_entry.id   AF-A0A4Y2AEX2-F1
#
_cell.length_a   1.000
_cell.length_b   1.000
_cell.length_c   1.000
_cell.angle_alpha   90.00
_cell.angle_beta   90.00
_cell.angle_gamma   90.00
#
_symmetry.space_group_name_H-M   'P 1'
#
loop_
_entity.id
_entity.type
_entity.pdbx_description
1 polymer ?
#
loop_
_entity_poly.entity_id
_entity_poly.type
_entity_poly.pdbx_seq_one_letter_code
_entity_poly.pdbx_strand_id
1 'polypeptide(L)'
;MIILSYIGLSTSNQLGIDELAKDATVKDKIDYHFNRSCVQLRNEGKRNIILKWQERWDQYQKERWTKLFFDRVNLTRVIGNFYLNQIYSGHGDFGEYQGRFFQKSATGRCSEEIETMEHLVKKCKLWSRFRVNWPNLNIVEMMQILSCRRDAVRIVEQQLTFRIEELDTV
;
A
#
# COMPACT_ATOMS: atom_id res chain seq x y z
N MET A 1 21.00 -10.53 22.37
CA MET A 1 20.86 -9.34 23.24
C MET A 1 20.15 -9.79 24.50
N ILE A 2 20.91 -10.22 25.51
CA ILE A 2 20.36 -10.61 26.82
C ILE A 2 20.26 -9.32 27.64
N ILE A 3 19.04 -8.84 27.86
CA ILE A 3 18.79 -7.73 28.78
C ILE A 3 18.79 -8.33 30.19
N LEU A 4 19.89 -8.16 30.92
CA LEU A 4 19.94 -8.42 32.36
C LEU A 4 19.22 -7.25 33.06
N SER A 5 17.89 -7.32 33.15
CA SER A 5 17.13 -6.35 33.93
C SER A 5 17.33 -6.64 35.42
N TYR A 6 18.18 -5.80 36.04
CA TYR A 6 18.22 -5.43 37.46
C TYR A 6 17.15 -6.11 38.33
N ILE A 7 17.52 -7.23 38.97
CA ILE A 7 16.77 -7.71 40.14
C ILE A 7 17.26 -6.86 41.30
N GLY A 8 16.38 -6.04 41.86
CA GLY A 8 16.66 -5.11 42.95
C GLY A 8 17.02 -5.83 44.26
N LEU A 9 18.23 -6.38 44.33
CA LEU A 9 18.86 -6.76 45.58
C LEU A 9 19.83 -5.64 45.97
N SER A 10 19.47 -4.90 47.01
CA SER A 10 20.35 -3.96 47.68
C SER A 10 21.59 -4.71 48.19
N THR A 11 22.76 -4.52 47.57
CA THR A 11 24.09 -4.64 48.20
C THR A 11 25.19 -4.17 47.24
N SER A 12 25.45 -2.86 47.30
CA SER A 12 26.76 -2.20 47.38
C SER A 12 27.97 -2.51 46.47
N ASN A 13 28.01 -3.51 45.57
CA ASN A 13 29.23 -3.77 44.76
C ASN A 13 28.96 -4.00 43.28
N GLN A 14 29.09 -2.94 42.47
CA GLN A 14 29.05 -2.98 40.99
C GLN A 14 30.10 -3.94 40.40
N LEU A 15 31.28 -4.06 41.04
CA LEU A 15 32.39 -4.93 40.61
C LEU A 15 32.03 -6.42 40.59
N GLY A 16 31.20 -6.88 41.53
CA GLY A 16 30.81 -8.30 41.61
C GLY A 16 29.81 -8.71 40.53
N ILE A 17 29.00 -7.76 40.03
CA ILE A 17 28.00 -8.03 38.98
C ILE A 17 28.68 -8.27 37.64
N ASP A 18 29.72 -7.49 37.32
CA ASP A 18 30.46 -7.60 36.05
C ASP A 18 31.31 -8.87 35.98
N GLU A 19 31.92 -9.29 37.10
CA GLU A 19 32.69 -10.54 37.18
C GLU A 19 31.78 -11.77 37.03
N LEU A 20 30.62 -11.75 37.69
CA LEU A 20 29.59 -12.79 37.53
C LEU A 20 29.00 -12.82 36.12
N ALA A 21 28.83 -11.67 35.47
CA ALA A 21 28.38 -11.59 34.09
C ALA A 21 29.44 -12.17 33.12
N LYS A 22 30.73 -11.89 33.35
CA LYS A 22 31.83 -12.49 32.56
C LYS A 22 31.89 -14.00 32.72
N ASP A 23 31.82 -14.51 33.94
CA ASP A 23 31.81 -15.96 34.20
C ASP A 23 30.60 -16.65 33.54
N ALA A 24 29.43 -16.00 33.53
CA ALA A 24 28.26 -16.51 32.84
C ALA A 24 28.44 -16.58 31.31
N THR A 25 29.26 -15.70 30.71
CA THR A 25 29.55 -15.74 29.26
C THR A 25 30.55 -16.81 28.84
N VAL A 26 31.35 -17.33 29.79
CA VAL A 26 32.34 -18.39 29.54
C VAL A 26 31.71 -19.78 29.64
N LYS A 27 30.57 -19.91 30.31
CA LYS A 27 29.82 -21.16 30.40
C LYS A 27 29.12 -21.48 29.09
N ASP A 28 29.38 -22.65 28.53
CA ASP A 28 28.75 -23.14 27.29
C ASP A 28 27.31 -23.62 27.49
N LYS A 29 26.82 -23.63 28.74
CA LYS A 29 25.51 -24.13 29.13
C LYS A 29 24.59 -22.98 29.54
N ILE A 30 23.43 -22.89 28.89
CA ILE A 30 22.37 -21.95 29.27
C ILE A 30 21.74 -22.44 30.57
N ASP A 31 22.04 -21.76 31.68
CA ASP A 31 21.55 -22.13 33.00
C ASP A 31 20.04 -21.84 33.19
N TYR A 32 19.48 -20.89 32.43
CA TYR A 32 18.06 -20.49 32.54
C TYR A 32 17.44 -20.14 31.17
N HIS A 33 16.26 -20.71 30.90
CA HIS A 33 15.41 -20.31 29.79
C HIS A 33 14.35 -19.32 30.25
N PHE A 34 14.45 -18.07 29.80
CA PHE A 34 13.37 -17.11 29.97
C PHE A 34 12.23 -17.41 29.00
N ASN A 35 11.00 -17.39 29.51
CA ASN A 35 9.82 -17.41 28.66
C ASN A 35 9.80 -16.17 27.76
N ARG A 36 9.22 -16.31 26.56
CA ARG A 36 9.06 -15.17 25.64
C ARG A 36 8.27 -14.06 26.36
N SER A 37 8.83 -12.85 26.37
CA SER A 37 8.13 -11.67 26.88
C SER A 37 6.87 -11.38 26.06
N CYS A 38 5.90 -10.67 26.66
CA CYS A 38 4.69 -10.20 25.96
C CYS A 38 5.01 -9.40 24.69
N VAL A 39 6.13 -8.65 24.69
CA VAL A 39 6.59 -7.89 23.51
C VAL A 39 7.08 -8.81 22.40
N GLN A 40 7.87 -9.84 22.73
CA GLN A 40 8.32 -10.84 21.76
C GLN A 40 7.14 -11.57 21.14
N LEU A 41 6.19 -12.04 21.95
CA LEU A 41 4.97 -12.69 21.48
C LEU A 41 4.15 -11.78 20.57
N ARG A 42 3.97 -10.50 20.95
CA ARG A 42 3.27 -9.51 20.13
C ARG A 42 3.96 -9.27 18.79
N ASN A 43 5.28 -9.13 18.78
CA ASN A 43 6.05 -8.88 17.57
C ASN A 43 6.04 -10.08 16.63
N GLU A 44 6.11 -11.29 17.16
CA GLU A 44 5.94 -12.53 16.41
C GLU A 44 4.53 -12.63 15.82
N GLY A 45 3.49 -12.35 16.61
CA GLY A 45 2.12 -12.29 16.13
C GLY A 45 1.94 -11.32 14.97
N LYS A 46 2.49 -10.09 15.08
CA LYS A 46 2.46 -9.10 13.99
C LYS A 46 3.14 -9.60 12.72
N ARG A 47 4.32 -10.22 12.83
CA ARG A 47 5.02 -10.82 11.67
C ARG A 47 4.18 -11.90 11.02
N ASN A 48 3.60 -12.79 11.81
CA ASN A 48 2.74 -13.87 11.31
C ASN A 48 1.50 -13.34 10.59
N ILE A 49 0.88 -12.26 11.10
CA ILE A 49 -0.26 -11.61 10.44
C ILE A 49 0.14 -11.05 9.07
N ILE A 50 1.24 -10.28 9.00
CA ILE A 50 1.72 -9.69 7.74
C ILE A 50 2.05 -10.78 6.72
N LEU A 51 2.74 -11.85 7.14
CA LEU A 51 3.08 -12.97 6.27
C LEU A 51 1.84 -13.65 5.69
N LYS A 52 0.85 -13.97 6.54
CA LYS A 52 -0.41 -14.57 6.09
C LYS A 52 -1.22 -13.64 5.18
N TRP A 53 -1.18 -12.33 5.44
CA TRP A 53 -1.81 -11.34 4.58
C TRP A 53 -1.12 -11.26 3.22
N GLN A 54 0.22 -11.25 3.19
CA GLN A 54 0.98 -11.25 1.95
C GLN A 54 0.70 -12.52 1.14
N GLU A 55 0.70 -13.69 1.77
CA GLU A 55 0.37 -14.96 1.10
C GLU A 55 -1.01 -14.92 0.43
N ARG A 56 -2.03 -14.43 1.14
CA ARG A 56 -3.38 -14.27 0.59
C ARG A 56 -3.39 -13.25 -0.55
N TRP A 57 -2.68 -12.13 -0.39
CA TRP A 57 -2.58 -11.08 -1.39
C TRP A 57 -1.90 -11.59 -2.67
N ASP A 58 -0.87 -12.42 -2.54
CA ASP A 58 -0.14 -13.02 -3.64
C ASP A 58 -1.01 -14.00 -4.43
N GLN A 59 -1.84 -14.80 -3.74
CA GLN A 59 -2.73 -15.78 -4.35
C GLN A 59 -4.01 -15.17 -4.95
N TYR A 60 -4.43 -13.98 -4.50
CA TYR A 60 -5.68 -13.37 -4.94
C TYR A 60 -5.65 -12.93 -6.42
N GLN A 61 -6.68 -13.31 -7.19
CA GLN A 61 -6.71 -13.15 -8.64
C GLN A 61 -7.58 -12.00 -9.17
N LYS A 62 -8.54 -11.48 -8.38
CA LYS A 62 -9.57 -10.56 -8.90
C LYS A 62 -9.14 -9.09 -8.92
N GLU A 63 -8.27 -8.65 -8.02
CA GLU A 63 -7.84 -7.24 -7.88
C GLU A 63 -6.46 -7.00 -8.48
N ARG A 64 -6.26 -7.44 -9.73
CA ARG A 64 -4.97 -7.28 -10.43
C ARG A 64 -4.54 -5.83 -10.50
N TRP A 65 -5.49 -4.90 -10.65
CA TRP A 65 -5.22 -3.48 -10.78
C TRP A 65 -4.62 -2.85 -9.52
N THR A 66 -5.31 -2.95 -8.37
CA THR A 66 -4.81 -2.42 -7.09
C THR A 66 -3.44 -3.02 -6.73
N LYS A 67 -3.26 -4.31 -7.05
CA LYS A 67 -2.00 -5.03 -6.83
C LYS A 67 -0.83 -4.52 -7.68
N LEU A 68 -1.06 -3.87 -8.82
CA LEU A 68 0.00 -3.21 -9.59
C LEU A 68 0.66 -2.09 -8.77
N PHE A 69 -0.12 -1.36 -7.97
CA PHE A 69 0.40 -0.23 -7.17
C PHE A 69 0.85 -0.65 -5.77
N PHE A 70 0.23 -1.69 -5.21
CA PHE A 70 0.48 -2.18 -3.86
C PHE A 70 0.75 -3.69 -3.90
N ASP A 71 1.91 -4.07 -4.41
CA ASP A 71 2.33 -5.48 -4.52
C ASP A 71 2.69 -6.10 -3.16
N ARG A 72 3.17 -5.28 -2.22
CA ARG A 72 3.51 -5.68 -0.86
C ARG A 72 2.51 -5.14 0.16
N VAL A 73 2.08 -6.04 1.05
CA VAL A 73 1.31 -5.69 2.24
C VAL A 73 2.16 -4.79 3.13
N ASN A 74 1.62 -3.61 3.41
CA ASN A 74 2.25 -2.63 4.29
C ASN A 74 1.22 -2.10 5.30
N LEU A 75 1.66 -1.89 6.54
CA LEU A 75 0.86 -1.28 7.60
C LEU A 75 0.89 0.26 7.55
N THR A 76 1.78 0.84 6.75
CA THR A 76 1.79 2.28 6.50
C THR A 76 0.51 2.68 5.79
N ARG A 77 -0.20 3.64 6.38
CA ARG A 77 -1.41 4.20 5.79
C ARG A 77 -1.08 4.83 4.44
N VAL A 78 -1.78 4.39 3.40
CA VAL A 78 -1.79 5.08 2.10
C VAL A 78 -2.58 6.38 2.27
N ILE A 79 -1.91 7.51 2.08
CA ILE A 79 -2.57 8.83 2.07
C ILE A 79 -3.16 9.02 0.67
N GLY A 80 -4.47 8.88 0.57
CA GLY A 80 -5.24 9.12 -0.65
C GLY A 80 -6.32 10.17 -0.43
N ASN A 81 -6.76 10.78 -1.53
CA ASN A 81 -7.97 11.59 -1.59
C ASN A 81 -9.01 10.87 -2.47
N PHE A 82 -10.19 11.47 -2.61
CA PHE A 82 -11.29 10.90 -3.40
C PHE A 82 -10.84 10.46 -4.81
N TYR A 83 -10.08 11.28 -5.54
CA TYR A 83 -9.62 10.97 -6.89
C TYR A 83 -8.50 9.93 -6.92
N LEU A 84 -7.50 10.04 -6.04
CA LEU A 84 -6.39 9.08 -5.96
C LEU A 84 -6.90 7.68 -5.60
N ASN A 85 -7.86 7.58 -4.67
CA ASN A 85 -8.45 6.30 -4.30
C ASN A 85 -9.14 5.65 -5.50
N GLN A 86 -9.81 6.44 -6.36
CA GLN A 86 -10.41 5.92 -7.59
C GLN A 86 -9.35 5.42 -8.57
N ILE A 87 -8.27 6.20 -8.78
CA ILE A 87 -7.16 5.82 -9.64
C ILE A 87 -6.54 4.49 -9.19
N TYR A 88 -6.20 4.35 -7.91
CA TYR A 88 -5.51 3.16 -7.41
C TYR A 88 -6.40 1.92 -7.35
N SER A 89 -7.69 2.07 -7.06
CA SER A 89 -8.62 0.94 -7.04
C SER A 89 -9.14 0.58 -8.43
N GLY A 90 -9.06 1.50 -9.39
CA GLY A 90 -9.77 1.38 -10.67
C GLY A 90 -11.29 1.40 -10.46
N HIS A 91 -11.75 1.81 -9.28
CA HIS A 91 -13.16 1.99 -8.95
C HIS A 91 -13.49 3.45 -9.12
N GLY A 92 -14.56 3.75 -9.82
CA GLY A 92 -14.91 5.14 -10.09
C GLY A 92 -15.76 5.25 -11.31
N ASP A 93 -15.81 6.46 -11.86
CA ASP A 93 -16.59 6.74 -13.06
C ASP A 93 -15.85 6.38 -14.36
N PHE A 94 -15.24 5.18 -14.36
CA PHE A 94 -14.58 4.58 -15.51
C PHE A 94 -15.55 3.62 -16.20
N GLY A 95 -15.68 3.71 -17.51
CA GLY A 95 -16.60 2.88 -18.30
C GLY A 95 -16.51 1.40 -17.95
N GLU A 96 -15.32 0.82 -17.89
CA GLU A 96 -15.13 -0.60 -17.54
C GLU A 96 -15.78 -0.96 -16.19
N TYR A 97 -15.52 -0.16 -15.16
CA TYR A 97 -16.08 -0.37 -13.82
C TYR A 97 -17.59 -0.14 -13.80
N GLN A 98 -18.05 0.91 -14.48
CA GLN A 98 -19.46 1.26 -14.58
C GLN A 98 -20.28 0.18 -15.30
N GLY A 99 -19.76 -0.39 -16.39
CA GLY A 99 -20.39 -1.50 -17.10
C GLY A 99 -20.39 -2.79 -16.29
N ARG A 100 -19.31 -3.08 -15.55
CA ARG A 100 -19.22 -4.30 -14.73
C ARG A 100 -20.20 -4.32 -13.56
N PHE A 101 -20.43 -3.20 -12.88
CA PHE A 101 -21.23 -3.18 -11.64
C PHE A 101 -22.58 -2.49 -11.75
N PHE A 102 -22.77 -1.58 -12.71
CA PHE A 102 -23.96 -0.74 -12.80
C PHE A 102 -24.69 -0.85 -14.14
N GLN A 103 -24.34 -1.82 -14.99
CA GLN A 103 -25.00 -2.08 -16.28
C GLN A 103 -24.99 -0.87 -17.23
N LYS A 104 -23.99 0.01 -17.09
CA LYS A 104 -23.75 1.14 -18.01
C LYS A 104 -22.89 0.71 -19.20
N SER A 105 -22.69 1.62 -20.17
CA SER A 105 -21.72 1.37 -21.23
C SER A 105 -20.30 1.27 -20.68
N ALA A 106 -19.55 0.27 -21.16
CA ALA A 106 -18.13 0.11 -20.85
C ALA A 106 -17.21 0.96 -21.72
N THR A 107 -17.71 1.45 -22.85
CA THR A 107 -16.94 2.25 -23.81
C THR A 107 -16.93 3.73 -23.41
N GLY A 108 -15.80 4.38 -23.65
CA GLY A 108 -15.64 5.81 -23.40
C GLY A 108 -16.14 6.65 -24.58
N ARG A 109 -16.31 7.96 -24.38
CA ARG A 109 -16.67 8.86 -25.49
C ARG A 109 -15.51 9.16 -26.44
N CYS A 110 -14.26 8.90 -26.04
CA CYS A 110 -13.11 9.21 -26.90
C CYS A 110 -12.86 8.19 -28.03
N SER A 111 -13.48 7.00 -27.94
CA SER A 111 -13.33 5.88 -28.88
C SER A 111 -14.28 4.74 -28.53
N GLU A 112 -14.49 3.76 -29.43
CA GLU A 112 -15.19 2.50 -29.11
C GLU A 112 -14.38 1.54 -28.21
N GLU A 113 -13.20 1.95 -27.72
CA GLU A 113 -12.43 1.18 -26.75
C GLU A 113 -13.08 1.18 -25.36
N ILE A 114 -12.85 0.10 -24.60
CA ILE A 114 -13.22 0.01 -23.18
C ILE A 114 -12.47 1.09 -22.40
N GLU A 115 -13.23 1.92 -21.67
CA GLU A 115 -12.67 3.01 -20.88
C GLU A 115 -12.21 2.49 -19.51
N THR A 116 -10.98 1.97 -19.48
CA THR A 116 -10.29 1.62 -18.24
C THR A 116 -9.66 2.86 -17.60
N MET A 117 -9.27 2.79 -16.32
CA MET A 117 -8.46 3.84 -15.68
C MET A 117 -7.18 4.11 -16.49
N GLU A 118 -6.48 3.05 -16.92
CA GLU A 118 -5.26 3.21 -17.72
C GLU A 118 -5.54 3.95 -19.04
N HIS A 119 -6.62 3.58 -19.73
CA HIS A 119 -7.04 4.27 -20.93
C HIS A 119 -7.28 5.74 -20.62
N LEU A 120 -8.12 6.05 -19.62
CA LEU A 120 -8.45 7.43 -19.27
C LEU A 120 -7.21 8.29 -18.97
N VAL A 121 -6.32 7.76 -18.12
CA VAL A 121 -5.16 8.50 -17.65
C VAL A 121 -4.07 8.58 -18.71
N LYS A 122 -3.76 7.50 -19.44
CA LYS A 122 -2.61 7.45 -20.37
C LYS A 122 -2.94 7.63 -21.85
N LYS A 123 -4.10 7.15 -22.29
CA LYS A 123 -4.39 6.93 -23.72
C LYS A 123 -5.49 7.85 -24.27
N CYS A 124 -6.45 8.22 -23.43
CA CYS A 124 -7.68 8.92 -23.82
C CYS A 124 -7.37 10.26 -24.50
N LYS A 125 -7.75 10.38 -25.77
CA LYS A 125 -7.44 11.56 -26.60
C LYS A 125 -8.08 12.85 -26.07
N LEU A 126 -9.26 12.75 -25.45
CA LEU A 126 -9.97 13.89 -24.84
C LEU A 126 -9.11 14.59 -23.78
N TRP A 127 -8.32 13.82 -23.03
CA TRP A 127 -7.53 14.31 -21.92
C TRP A 127 -6.04 14.50 -22.24
N SER A 128 -5.67 14.44 -23.52
CA SER A 128 -4.28 14.55 -23.99
C SER A 128 -3.57 15.83 -23.53
N ARG A 129 -4.31 16.95 -23.41
CA ARG A 129 -3.79 18.25 -22.94
C ARG A 129 -3.18 18.23 -21.53
N PHE A 130 -3.52 17.24 -20.70
CA PHE A 130 -2.99 17.11 -19.34
C PHE A 130 -1.68 16.31 -19.29
N ARG A 131 -1.29 15.67 -20.40
CA ARG A 131 -0.10 14.80 -20.49
C ARG A 131 1.10 15.47 -21.14
N VAL A 132 1.19 16.79 -21.02
CA VAL A 132 2.31 17.55 -21.60
C VAL A 132 3.61 17.12 -20.93
N ASN A 133 4.58 16.67 -21.72
CA ASN A 133 5.89 16.19 -21.26
C ASN A 133 5.84 14.98 -20.30
N TRP A 134 4.81 14.15 -20.40
CA TRP A 134 4.81 12.90 -19.64
C TRP A 134 5.90 11.95 -20.13
N PRO A 135 6.65 11.31 -19.22
CA PRO A 135 7.65 10.33 -19.59
C PRO A 135 6.99 9.07 -20.13
N ASN A 136 7.67 8.35 -21.03
CA ASN A 136 7.20 7.08 -21.55
C ASN A 136 7.44 5.95 -20.54
N LEU A 137 6.62 5.90 -19.50
CA LEU A 137 6.71 4.94 -18.39
C LEU A 137 5.40 4.17 -18.21
N ASN A 138 5.43 3.09 -17.43
CA ASN A 138 4.21 2.37 -17.08
C ASN A 138 3.36 3.17 -16.05
N ILE A 139 2.11 2.76 -15.83
CA ILE A 139 1.19 3.51 -14.97
C ILE A 139 1.68 3.60 -13.51
N VAL A 140 2.31 2.55 -13.00
CA VAL A 140 2.83 2.50 -11.63
C VAL A 140 3.96 3.49 -11.45
N GLU A 141 4.93 3.48 -12.37
CA GLU A 141 6.07 4.39 -12.38
C GLU A 141 5.64 5.86 -12.49
N MET A 142 4.69 6.19 -13.38
CA MET A 142 4.22 7.58 -13.48
C MET A 142 3.49 8.04 -12.22
N MET A 143 2.73 7.17 -11.56
CA MET A 143 2.01 7.54 -10.33
C MET A 143 2.95 7.79 -9.14
N GLN A 144 4.23 7.39 -9.23
CA GLN A 144 5.29 7.78 -8.29
C GLN A 144 5.79 9.21 -8.54
N ILE A 145 5.66 9.73 -9.76
CA ILE A 145 6.07 11.09 -10.12
C ILE A 145 4.97 12.08 -9.73
N LEU A 146 5.32 13.06 -8.90
CA LEU A 146 4.33 14.00 -8.34
C LEU A 146 3.58 14.81 -9.40
N SER A 147 4.25 15.27 -10.47
CA SER A 147 3.59 16.00 -11.57
C SER A 147 2.58 15.13 -12.30
N CYS A 148 2.99 13.96 -12.78
CA CYS A 148 2.11 13.01 -13.45
C CYS A 148 0.93 12.59 -12.57
N ARG A 149 1.16 12.34 -11.28
CA ARG A 149 0.09 12.02 -10.33
C ARG A 149 -0.92 13.16 -10.15
N ARG A 150 -0.45 14.42 -10.09
CA ARG A 150 -1.37 15.58 -10.01
C ARG A 150 -2.18 15.74 -11.29
N ASP A 151 -1.56 15.55 -12.45
CA ASP A 151 -2.25 15.63 -13.73
C ASP A 151 -3.25 14.48 -13.89
N ALA A 152 -2.93 13.26 -13.47
CA ALA A 152 -3.86 12.14 -13.43
C ALA A 152 -5.09 12.44 -12.55
N VAL A 153 -4.90 13.08 -11.39
CA VAL A 153 -6.03 13.54 -10.55
C VAL A 153 -6.91 14.53 -11.30
N ARG A 154 -6.31 15.52 -11.98
CA ARG A 154 -7.08 16.49 -12.79
C ARG A 154 -7.86 15.82 -13.92
N ILE A 155 -7.29 14.79 -14.55
CA ILE A 155 -7.99 14.03 -15.59
C ILE A 155 -9.24 13.36 -15.00
N VAL A 156 -9.13 12.69 -13.86
CA VAL A 156 -10.27 12.01 -13.22
C VAL A 156 -11.31 13.01 -12.73
N GLU A 157 -10.88 14.15 -12.19
CA GLU A 157 -11.76 15.24 -11.79
C GLU A 157 -12.56 15.77 -12.99
N GLN A 158 -11.89 16.08 -14.11
CA GLN A 158 -12.54 16.58 -15.32
C GLN A 158 -13.49 15.54 -15.94
N GLN A 159 -13.11 14.26 -15.91
CA GLN A 159 -13.99 13.18 -16.34
C GLN A 159 -15.29 13.16 -15.53
N LEU A 160 -15.19 13.26 -14.20
CA LEU A 160 -16.38 13.25 -13.33
C LEU A 160 -17.26 14.47 -13.57
N THR A 161 -16.68 15.67 -13.64
CA THR A 161 -17.42 16.91 -13.96
C THR A 161 -18.16 16.76 -15.28
N PHE A 162 -17.47 16.29 -16.32
CA PHE A 162 -18.05 16.10 -17.65
C PHE A 162 -19.21 15.09 -17.69
N ARG A 163 -19.22 14.10 -16.80
CA ARG A 163 -20.33 13.13 -16.66
C ARG A 163 -21.50 13.69 -15.86
N ILE A 164 -21.24 14.50 -14.84
CA ILE A 164 -22.29 15.17 -14.07
C ILE A 164 -23.04 16.15 -14.97
N GLU A 165 -22.32 16.97 -15.73
CA GLU A 165 -22.92 17.92 -16.68
C GLU A 165 -23.83 17.24 -17.71
N GLU A 166 -23.52 16.02 -18.13
CA GLU A 166 -24.42 15.25 -19.01
C GLU A 166 -25.72 14.85 -18.34
N LEU A 167 -25.68 14.43 -17.07
CA LEU A 167 -26.87 14.02 -16.33
C LEU A 167 -27.84 15.21 -16.17
N ASP A 168 -27.32 16.42 -16.08
CA ASP A 168 -28.11 17.65 -15.98
C ASP A 168 -28.70 18.10 -17.34
N THR A 169 -28.29 17.48 -18.46
CA THR A 169 -28.79 17.79 -19.81
C THR A 169 -29.88 16.85 -20.33
N VAL A 170 -30.27 15.83 -19.53
CA VAL A 170 -31.31 14.83 -19.84
C VAL A 170 -32.54 15.09 -18.99
#